data_AF-A0A842N0C7-F1
#
_entry.id   AF-A0A842N0C7-F1
#
_cell.length_a   1.000
_cell.length_b   1.000
_cell.length_c   1.000
_cell.angle_alpha   90.00
_cell.angle_beta   90.00
_cell.angle_gamma   90.00
#
_symmetry.space_group_name_H-M   'P 1'
#
loop_
_entity.id
_entity.type
_entity.pdbx_description
1 polymer ?
#
loop_
_entity_poly.entity_id
_entity_poly.type
_entity_poly.pdbx_seq_one_letter_code
_entity_poly.pdbx_strand_id
1 'polypeptide(L)'
;MSKNCMRLSLFKISILLIIIGASGTGIIFSESDKLYKFMTLKQTESNEISLYFDAEDIGYYKITMPEFEGQGVFYRIVDDNYYTVSKGISETKMSIRYFDVKESG
;
A
#
# COMPACT_ATOMS: atom_id res chain seq x y z
N MET A 1 -30.76 24.50 -42.70
CA MET A 1 -29.97 23.54 -41.90
C MET A 1 -29.87 24.10 -40.48
N SER A 2 -30.76 23.65 -39.58
CA SER A 2 -30.86 24.19 -38.22
C SER A 2 -29.65 23.75 -37.40
N LYS A 3 -28.83 24.69 -36.92
CA LYS A 3 -27.79 24.42 -35.93
C LYS A 3 -28.48 24.16 -34.60
N ASN A 4 -28.65 22.89 -34.21
CA ASN A 4 -29.09 22.54 -32.86
C ASN A 4 -28.02 22.97 -31.86
N CYS A 5 -28.20 24.16 -31.28
CA CYS A 5 -27.41 24.64 -30.15
C CYS A 5 -27.83 23.84 -28.91
N MET A 6 -26.94 22.96 -28.43
CA MET A 6 -27.22 22.10 -27.28
C MET A 6 -27.30 22.96 -26.01
N ARG A 7 -28.51 23.35 -25.59
CA ARG A 7 -28.76 23.93 -24.27
C ARG A 7 -28.60 22.84 -23.21
N LEU A 8 -27.39 22.68 -22.71
CA LEU A 8 -27.12 21.86 -21.53
C LEU A 8 -27.80 22.54 -20.33
N SER A 9 -28.87 21.92 -19.84
CA SER A 9 -29.46 22.29 -18.56
C SER A 9 -28.40 22.10 -17.46
N LEU A 10 -28.37 23.01 -16.49
CA LEU A 10 -27.53 22.91 -15.29
C LEU A 10 -27.64 21.52 -14.64
N PHE A 11 -28.83 20.92 -14.67
CA PHE A 11 -29.07 19.56 -14.18
C PHE A 11 -28.22 18.49 -14.88
N LYS A 12 -28.07 18.57 -16.21
CA LYS A 12 -27.26 17.62 -17.00
C LYS A 12 -25.76 17.81 -16.73
N ILE A 13 -25.33 19.06 -16.53
CA ILE A 13 -23.95 19.40 -16.18
C ILE A 13 -23.61 18.84 -14.79
N SER A 14 -24.51 19.00 -13.81
CA SER A 14 -24.33 18.45 -12.47
C SER A 14 -24.21 16.93 -12.46
N ILE A 15 -25.05 16.22 -13.22
CA ILE A 15 -24.97 14.75 -13.34
C ILE A 15 -23.63 14.33 -13.94
N LEU A 16 -23.18 15.01 -15.00
CA LEU A 16 -21.91 14.68 -15.66
C LEU A 16 -20.71 14.86 -14.70
N LEU A 17 -20.71 15.94 -13.92
CA LEU A 17 -19.66 16.21 -12.93
C LEU A 17 -19.63 15.15 -11.81
N ILE A 18 -20.79 14.67 -11.36
CA ILE A 18 -20.87 13.58 -10.37
C ILE A 18 -20.27 12.28 -10.92
N ILE A 19 -20.58 11.92 -12.18
CA ILE A 19 -20.07 10.70 -12.80
C ILE A 19 -18.53 10.77 -12.94
N ILE A 20 -18.00 11.90 -13.39
CA ILE A 20 -16.54 12.10 -13.53
C ILE A 20 -15.86 12.06 -12.15
N GLY A 21 -16.43 12.76 -11.15
CA GLY A 21 -15.89 12.78 -9.79
C GLY A 21 -15.86 11.40 -9.13
N ALA A 22 -16.96 10.64 -9.25
CA ALA A 22 -17.04 9.29 -8.70
C ALA A 22 -16.14 8.28 -9.42
N SER A 23 -15.92 8.46 -10.73
CA SER A 23 -15.00 7.60 -11.49
C SER A 23 -13.54 7.91 -11.16
N GLY A 24 -13.22 9.19 -10.89
CA GLY A 24 -11.87 9.61 -10.51
C GLY A 24 -11.43 9.08 -9.14
N THR A 25 -12.33 9.02 -8.15
CA THR A 25 -12.01 8.47 -6.84
C THR A 25 -11.75 6.97 -6.88
N GLY A 26 -12.43 6.22 -7.76
CA GLY A 26 -12.22 4.78 -7.92
C GLY A 26 -10.81 4.44 -8.44
N ILE A 27 -10.30 5.22 -9.39
CA ILE A 27 -8.96 4.99 -9.99
C ILE A 27 -7.85 5.30 -8.98
N ILE A 28 -7.94 6.42 -8.26
CA ILE A 28 -6.91 6.83 -7.28
C ILE A 28 -6.82 5.85 -6.10
N PHE A 29 -7.92 5.22 -5.70
CA PHE A 29 -7.91 4.23 -4.63
C PHE A 29 -7.52 2.82 -5.08
N SER A 30 -7.64 2.48 -6.37
CA SER A 30 -7.31 1.15 -6.90
C SER A 30 -5.81 0.88 -6.97
N GLU A 31 -4.97 1.91 -6.99
CA GLU A 31 -3.52 1.77 -7.21
C GLU A 31 -2.73 1.45 -5.92
N SER A 32 -3.42 1.23 -4.79
CA SER A 32 -2.75 0.83 -3.56
C SER A 32 -3.42 -0.42 -2.98
N ASP A 33 -3.17 -1.55 -3.63
CA ASP A 33 -3.28 -2.87 -3.03
C ASP A 33 -2.30 -2.97 -1.85
N LYS A 34 -2.66 -2.32 -0.74
CA LYS A 34 -1.93 -2.42 0.52
C LYS A 34 -2.19 -3.83 1.06
N LEU A 35 -1.32 -4.77 0.70
CA LEU A 35 -1.36 -6.11 1.26
C LEU A 35 -1.18 -6.02 2.77
N TYR A 36 -2.26 -6.30 3.48
CA TYR A 36 -2.32 -6.26 4.93
C TYR A 36 -2.53 -7.68 5.46
N LYS A 37 -1.52 -8.20 6.16
CA LYS A 37 -1.57 -9.53 6.77
C LYS A 37 -1.54 -9.37 8.29
N PHE A 38 -2.56 -9.89 8.95
CA PHE A 38 -2.52 -10.10 10.39
C PHE A 38 -1.84 -11.43 10.70
N MET A 39 -1.03 -11.44 11.74
CA MET A 39 -0.34 -12.64 12.21
C MET A 39 -0.21 -12.60 13.73
N THR A 40 -0.35 -13.76 14.35
CA THR A 40 -0.02 -13.98 15.77
C THR A 40 1.32 -14.71 15.79
N LEU A 41 2.31 -14.15 16.48
CA LEU A 41 3.63 -14.77 16.66
C LEU A 41 3.81 -15.13 18.13
N LYS A 42 4.18 -16.38 18.42
CA LYS A 42 4.81 -16.73 19.71
C LYS A 42 6.30 -16.40 19.66
N GLN A 43 6.94 -16.32 20.83
CA GLN A 43 8.35 -15.90 20.98
C GLN A 43 9.35 -16.74 20.15
N THR A 44 9.02 -17.99 19.84
CA THR A 44 9.87 -18.91 19.05
C THR A 44 9.38 -19.11 17.62
N GLU A 45 8.34 -18.40 17.20
CA GLU A 45 7.74 -18.54 15.88
C GLU A 45 8.24 -17.42 14.95
N SER A 46 8.34 -17.77 13.67
CA SER A 46 8.58 -16.81 12.58
C SER A 46 7.49 -16.98 11.53
N ASN A 47 7.23 -15.93 10.76
CA ASN A 47 6.35 -15.99 9.61
C ASN A 47 7.01 -15.28 8.43
N GLU A 48 6.56 -15.60 7.23
CA GLU A 48 7.03 -15.01 5.99
C GLU A 48 5.86 -14.47 5.18
N ILE A 49 6.12 -13.36 4.49
CA ILE A 49 5.18 -12.71 3.59
C ILE A 49 5.96 -12.39 2.33
N SER A 50 5.57 -13.03 1.22
CA SER A 50 6.10 -12.72 -0.10
C SER A 50 5.25 -11.61 -0.71
N LEU A 51 5.92 -10.61 -1.26
CA LEU A 51 5.31 -9.44 -1.90
C LEU A 51 6.02 -9.22 -3.22
N TYR A 52 5.29 -8.78 -4.23
CA TYR A 52 5.85 -8.32 -5.50
C TYR A 52 5.86 -6.80 -5.51
N PHE A 53 7.00 -6.23 -5.89
CA PHE A 53 7.18 -4.80 -6.09
C PHE A 53 7.65 -4.58 -7.53
N ASP A 54 7.14 -3.54 -8.18
CA ASP A 54 7.71 -3.10 -9.45
C ASP A 54 9.10 -2.47 -9.21
N ALA A 55 10.04 -2.69 -10.12
CA ALA A 55 11.39 -2.16 -10.02
C ALA A 55 11.39 -0.63 -10.05
N GLU A 56 12.36 -0.01 -9.36
CA GLU A 56 12.56 1.44 -9.22
C GLU A 56 11.61 2.20 -8.26
N ASP A 57 10.85 1.50 -7.43
CA ASP A 57 9.97 2.13 -6.42
C ASP A 57 10.58 2.17 -4.99
N ILE A 58 9.97 2.97 -4.11
CA ILE A 58 10.25 2.99 -2.67
C ILE A 58 9.21 2.14 -1.96
N GLY A 59 9.65 0.99 -1.44
CA GLY A 59 8.83 0.13 -0.61
C GLY A 59 8.69 0.69 0.81
N TYR A 60 7.55 0.44 1.45
CA TYR A 60 7.40 0.64 2.89
C TYR A 60 6.63 -0.50 3.52
N TYR A 61 6.88 -0.72 4.81
CA TYR A 61 6.10 -1.64 5.62
C TYR A 61 5.74 -0.99 6.96
N LYS A 62 4.61 -1.46 7.51
CA LYS A 62 4.09 -1.04 8.81
C LYS A 62 3.92 -2.26 9.70
N ILE A 63 4.66 -2.30 10.80
CA ILE A 63 4.46 -3.29 11.87
C ILE A 63 3.60 -2.63 12.94
N THR A 64 2.51 -3.30 13.32
CA THR A 64 1.67 -2.90 14.45
C THR A 64 1.57 -4.07 15.42
N MET A 65 1.89 -3.82 16.68
CA MET A 65 1.84 -4.78 17.79
C MET A 65 0.84 -4.26 18.83
N PRO A 66 -0.46 -4.58 18.71
CA PRO A 66 -1.49 -4.01 19.57
C PRO A 66 -1.25 -4.23 21.06
N GLU A 67 -0.68 -5.39 21.40
CA GLU A 67 -0.37 -5.88 22.75
C GLU A 67 1.14 -5.72 23.08
N PHE A 68 1.76 -4.63 22.63
CA PHE A 68 3.18 -4.39 22.89
C PHE A 68 3.46 -4.16 24.39
N GLU A 69 4.17 -5.11 25.01
CA GLU A 69 4.59 -5.05 26.43
C GLU A 69 6.11 -4.80 26.61
N GLY A 70 6.79 -4.27 25.58
CA GLY A 70 8.23 -4.00 25.61
C GLY A 70 9.11 -5.05 24.92
N GLN A 71 8.52 -6.11 24.38
CA GLN A 71 9.25 -7.11 23.58
C GLN A 71 9.23 -6.71 22.11
N GLY A 72 10.41 -6.50 21.52
CA GLY A 72 10.54 -6.12 20.12
C GLY A 72 10.37 -7.30 19.15
N VAL A 73 9.92 -7.01 17.93
CA VAL A 73 9.87 -7.97 16.83
C VAL A 73 11.01 -7.72 15.86
N PHE A 74 11.84 -8.74 15.64
CA PHE A 74 12.83 -8.72 14.57
C PHE A 74 12.15 -8.93 13.22
N TYR A 75 12.56 -8.13 12.23
CA TYR A 75 12.14 -8.30 10.83
C TYR A 75 13.36 -8.34 9.91
N ARG A 76 13.18 -9.00 8.77
CA ARG A 76 14.13 -9.02 7.66
C ARG A 76 13.37 -9.01 6.34
N ILE A 77 13.74 -8.10 5.45
CA ILE A 77 13.29 -8.04 4.07
C ILE A 77 14.43 -8.58 3.21
N VAL A 78 14.08 -9.48 2.30
CA VAL A 78 15.03 -10.12 1.38
C VAL A 78 14.54 -9.98 -0.06
N ASP A 79 15.47 -10.01 -1.01
CA ASP A 79 15.16 -10.15 -2.43
C ASP A 79 14.92 -11.63 -2.81
N ASP A 80 14.67 -11.89 -4.10
CA ASP A 80 14.42 -13.24 -4.63
C ASP A 80 15.62 -14.19 -4.45
N ASN A 81 16.82 -13.65 -4.31
CA ASN A 81 18.06 -14.40 -4.05
C ASN A 81 18.33 -14.55 -2.54
N TYR A 82 17.37 -14.18 -1.68
CA TYR A 82 17.47 -14.16 -0.22
C TYR A 82 18.53 -13.21 0.35
N TYR A 83 19.05 -12.28 -0.45
CA TYR A 83 19.95 -11.24 0.06
C TYR A 83 19.16 -10.23 0.90
N THR A 84 19.75 -9.80 2.02
CA THR A 84 19.07 -8.86 2.91
C THR A 84 19.04 -7.46 2.31
N VAL A 85 17.83 -7.00 2.00
CA VAL A 85 17.57 -5.62 1.58
C VAL A 85 17.47 -4.70 2.80
N SER A 86 16.78 -5.16 3.86
CA SER A 86 16.61 -4.40 5.10
C SER A 86 16.39 -5.33 6.30
N LYS A 87 16.78 -4.91 7.49
CA LYS A 87 16.50 -5.64 8.74
C LYS A 87 16.51 -4.70 9.95
N GLY A 88 15.89 -5.13 11.02
CA GLY A 88 15.93 -4.41 12.29
C GLY A 88 14.99 -5.00 13.32
N ILE A 89 14.81 -4.27 14.42
CA ILE A 89 13.89 -4.62 15.49
C ILE A 89 12.87 -3.49 15.62
N SER A 90 11.59 -3.84 15.70
CA SER A 90 10.51 -2.92 16.03
C SER A 90 10.22 -3.04 17.53
N GLU A 91 10.51 -2.00 18.30
CA GLU A 91 10.36 -1.94 19.76
C GLU A 91 9.27 -0.93 20.17
N THR A 92 8.27 -0.74 19.31
CA THR A 92 7.18 0.21 19.53
C THR A 92 5.85 -0.40 19.11
N LYS A 93 4.75 0.03 19.73
CA LYS A 93 3.39 -0.41 19.34
C LYS A 93 3.10 -0.30 17.84
N MET A 94 3.75 0.65 17.16
CA MET A 94 3.68 0.84 15.72
C MET A 94 5.02 1.37 15.20
N SER A 95 5.50 0.81 14.10
CA SER A 95 6.66 1.30 13.36
C SER A 95 6.42 1.27 11.86
N ILE A 96 6.83 2.34 11.18
CA ILE A 96 6.82 2.43 9.72
C ILE A 96 8.26 2.64 9.27
N ARG A 97 8.67 1.91 8.23
CA ARG A 97 10.01 2.00 7.65
C ARG A 97 9.92 1.89 6.14
N TYR A 98 10.87 2.54 5.49
CA TYR A 98 11.01 2.59 4.04
C TYR A 98 12.28 1.82 3.63
N PHE A 99 12.29 1.29 2.42
CA PHE A 99 13.45 0.63 1.82
C PHE A 99 13.44 0.84 0.31
N ASP A 100 14.63 0.88 -0.28
CA ASP A 100 14.77 0.97 -1.73
C ASP A 100 14.46 -0.38 -2.37
N VAL A 101 13.52 -0.42 -3.32
CA VAL A 101 13.31 -1.60 -4.16
C VAL A 101 14.34 -1.54 -5.28
N LYS A 102 15.29 -2.48 -5.26
CA LYS A 102 16.28 -2.62 -6.32
C LYS A 102 15.87 -3.75 -7.23
N GLU A 103 16.15 -3.61 -8.51
CA GLU A 103 15.98 -4.70 -9.47
C GLU A 103 16.84 -5.88 -9.02
N SER A 104 16.22 -7.06 -8.93
CA SER A 104 16.92 -8.32 -8.72
C SER A 104 17.83 -8.54 -9.93
N GLY A 105 19.15 -8.45 -9.74
CA GLY A 105 20.15 -8.67 -10.80
C GLY A 105 20.20 -10.11 -11.31
#